data_AF-A0A9P0QG25-F1
#
_entry.id   AF-A0A9P0QG25-F1
#
_cell.length_a   1.000
_cell.length_b   1.000
_cell.length_c   1.000
_cell.angle_alpha   90.00
_cell.angle_beta   90.00
_cell.angle_gamma   90.00
#
_symmetry.space_group_name_H-M   'P 1'
#
loop_
_entity.id
_entity.type
_entity.pdbx_description
1 polymer ?
#
loop_
_entity_poly.entity_id
_entity_poly.type
_entity_poly.pdbx_seq_one_letter_code
_entity_poly.pdbx_strand_id
1 'polypeptide(L)'
;MDDLKNLQQSDKCRYGCQDSETIQHVTGGCQAFAPTDYKERHDIAAKIIHQELAYKFKLIECKLQYYKYTPQCVLENDKYKLYWDRTVAYGPIHKTKQT
;
A
#
# COMPACT_ATOMS: atom_id res chain seq x y z
N MET A 1 -15.86 47.41 5.99
CA MET A 1 -16.52 46.36 5.18
C MET A 1 -15.52 45.93 4.12
N ASP A 2 -14.33 45.50 4.55
CA ASP A 2 -13.17 45.31 3.67
C ASP A 2 -12.30 44.09 4.04
N ASP A 3 -12.78 43.18 4.90
CA ASP A 3 -12.03 41.97 5.28
C ASP A 3 -12.33 40.74 4.38
N LEU A 4 -13.13 40.91 3.32
CA LEU A 4 -13.51 39.82 2.41
C LEU A 4 -12.69 39.77 1.11
N LYS A 5 -11.66 40.61 0.95
CA LYS A 5 -10.97 40.80 -0.34
C LYS A 5 -9.77 39.91 -0.62
N ASN A 6 -9.53 38.83 0.13
CA ASN A 6 -8.42 37.91 -0.21
C ASN A 6 -8.61 36.44 0.19
N LEU A 7 -9.82 35.91 0.06
CA LEU A 7 -9.97 34.46 -0.17
C LEU A 7 -9.69 34.22 -1.65
N GLN A 8 -8.42 34.15 -2.05
CA GLN A 8 -8.07 33.54 -3.33
C GLN A 8 -8.58 32.10 -3.29
N GLN A 9 -9.72 31.87 -3.93
CA GLN A 9 -10.23 30.53 -4.19
C GLN A 9 -9.26 29.86 -5.16
N SER A 10 -8.31 29.12 -4.59
CA SER A 10 -7.45 28.21 -5.30
C SER A 10 -8.15 26.86 -5.35
N ASP A 11 -8.26 26.30 -6.54
CA ASP A 11 -8.73 24.92 -6.74
C ASP A 11 -7.62 23.91 -6.46
N LYS A 12 -6.37 24.34 -6.20
CA LYS A 12 -5.25 23.45 -5.86
C LYS A 12 -5.40 22.79 -4.50
N CYS A 13 -4.85 21.59 -4.36
CA CYS A 13 -4.73 20.90 -3.08
C CYS A 13 -4.13 21.79 -1.99
N ARG A 14 -4.83 21.91 -0.85
CA ARG A 14 -4.37 22.69 0.32
C ARG A 14 -3.07 22.16 0.94
N TYR A 15 -2.68 20.93 0.62
CA TYR A 15 -1.45 20.27 1.09
C TYR A 15 -0.28 20.37 0.10
N GLY A 16 -0.42 21.20 -0.94
CA GLY A 16 0.67 21.46 -1.90
C GLY A 16 0.91 20.37 -2.93
N CYS A 17 -0.05 19.46 -3.11
CA CYS A 17 -0.02 18.46 -4.19
C CYS A 17 -0.29 19.13 -5.55
N GLN A 18 0.11 18.46 -6.63
CA GLN A 18 -0.03 19.00 -8.00
C GLN A 18 -1.47 19.01 -8.53
N ASP A 19 -2.39 18.26 -7.91
CA ASP A 19 -3.77 18.11 -8.36
C ASP A 19 -4.72 19.15 -7.74
N SER A 20 -5.88 19.35 -8.38
CA SER A 20 -6.98 20.12 -7.81
C SER A 20 -7.60 19.41 -6.59
N GLU A 21 -8.03 20.19 -5.60
CA GLU A 21 -8.69 19.71 -4.41
C GLU A 21 -10.10 19.20 -4.73
N THR A 22 -10.27 17.89 -4.57
CA THR A 22 -11.56 17.21 -4.63
C THR A 22 -11.68 16.26 -3.45
N ILE A 23 -12.90 15.83 -3.12
CA ILE A 23 -13.10 14.81 -2.07
C ILE A 23 -12.32 13.53 -2.43
N GLN A 24 -12.35 13.13 -3.70
CA GLN A 24 -11.64 11.95 -4.21
C GLN A 24 -10.13 12.10 -4.08
N HIS A 25 -9.59 13.27 -4.44
CA HIS A 25 -8.17 13.58 -4.23
C HIS A 25 -7.81 13.47 -2.74
N VAL A 26 -8.47 14.22 -1.86
CA VAL A 26 -8.11 14.25 -0.42
C VAL A 26 -8.25 12.87 0.23
N THR A 27 -9.30 12.11 -0.13
CA THR A 27 -9.58 10.81 0.51
C THR A 27 -8.81 9.62 -0.09
N GLY A 28 -8.29 9.74 -1.31
CA GLY A 28 -7.74 8.58 -2.02
C GLY A 28 -6.56 8.82 -2.98
N GLY A 29 -6.26 10.06 -3.35
CA GLY A 29 -5.21 10.38 -4.34
C GLY A 29 -4.14 11.37 -3.86
N CYS A 30 -4.36 12.04 -2.74
CA CYS A 30 -3.48 13.08 -2.24
C CYS A 30 -2.14 12.48 -1.82
N GLN A 31 -1.06 12.91 -2.46
CA GLN A 31 0.29 12.40 -2.20
C GLN A 31 0.75 12.65 -0.76
N ALA A 32 0.16 13.64 -0.07
CA ALA A 32 0.42 13.88 1.34
C ALA A 32 -0.11 12.75 2.26
N PHE A 33 -1.15 12.02 1.85
CA PHE A 33 -1.81 10.97 2.64
C PHE A 33 -1.69 9.57 2.04
N ALA A 34 -1.40 9.48 0.74
CA ALA A 34 -1.15 8.24 0.03
C ALA A 34 -0.15 7.30 0.76
N PRO A 35 1.02 7.78 1.24
CA PRO A 35 2.00 6.92 1.90
C PRO A 35 1.66 6.59 3.37
N THR A 36 0.68 7.26 3.99
CA THR A 36 0.31 7.10 5.40
C THR A 36 -1.08 6.46 5.54
N ASP A 37 -2.12 7.27 5.76
CA ASP A 37 -3.47 6.83 6.13
C ASP A 37 -4.15 6.02 5.02
N TYR A 38 -3.85 6.36 3.76
CA TYR A 38 -4.35 5.60 2.63
C TYR A 38 -3.69 4.22 2.57
N LYS A 39 -2.36 4.15 2.71
CA LYS A 39 -1.62 2.89 2.76
C LYS A 39 -2.09 2.02 3.92
N GLU A 40 -2.25 2.59 5.12
CA GLU A 40 -2.68 1.84 6.30
C GLU A 40 -4.03 1.14 6.07
N ARG A 41 -5.01 1.84 5.49
CA ARG A 41 -6.31 1.24 5.16
C ARG A 41 -6.19 0.10 4.14
N HIS A 42 -5.35 0.27 3.12
CA HIS A 42 -5.09 -0.79 2.13
C HIS A 42 -4.38 -1.98 2.77
N ASP A 43 -3.41 -1.73 3.64
CA ASP A 43 -2.67 -2.76 4.35
C ASP A 43 -3.61 -3.56 5.26
N ILE A 44 -4.60 -2.95 5.92
CA ILE A 44 -5.59 -3.68 6.73
C ILE A 44 -6.35 -4.71 5.89
N ALA A 45 -6.85 -4.31 4.72
CA ALA A 45 -7.56 -5.23 3.82
C ALA A 45 -6.61 -6.31 3.26
N ALA A 46 -5.42 -5.90 2.81
CA ALA A 46 -4.44 -6.80 2.22
C ALA A 46 -3.87 -7.80 3.25
N LYS A 47 -3.76 -7.44 4.54
CA LYS A 47 -3.38 -8.34 5.65
C LYS A 47 -4.30 -9.55 5.75
N ILE A 48 -5.62 -9.32 5.62
CA ILE A 48 -6.62 -10.39 5.65
C ILE A 48 -6.39 -11.34 4.48
N ILE A 49 -6.25 -10.79 3.27
CA ILE A 49 -5.99 -11.58 2.05
C ILE A 49 -4.68 -12.38 2.17
N HIS A 50 -3.61 -11.73 2.63
CA HIS A 50 -2.30 -12.34 2.82
C HIS A 50 -2.38 -13.55 3.77
N GLN A 51 -3.05 -13.40 4.92
CA GLN A 51 -3.24 -14.50 5.87
C GLN A 51 -4.03 -15.67 5.27
N GLU A 52 -5.13 -15.40 4.56
CA GLU A 52 -5.93 -16.45 3.94
C GLU A 52 -5.16 -17.21 2.85
N LEU A 53 -4.35 -16.49 2.05
CA LEU A 53 -3.45 -17.11 1.07
C LEU A 53 -2.37 -17.95 1.76
N ALA A 54 -1.72 -17.40 2.78
CA ALA A 54 -0.68 -18.10 3.53
C ALA A 54 -1.20 -19.40 4.14
N TYR A 55 -2.40 -19.38 4.73
CA TYR A 55 -3.02 -20.57 5.29
C TYR A 55 -3.40 -21.58 4.20
N LYS A 56 -4.06 -21.12 3.13
CA LYS A 56 -4.48 -21.97 2.00
C LYS A 56 -3.32 -22.72 1.35
N PHE A 57 -2.16 -22.08 1.24
CA PHE A 57 -0.97 -22.64 0.60
C PHE A 57 0.01 -23.30 1.59
N LYS A 58 -0.40 -23.51 2.85
CA LYS A 58 0.40 -24.14 3.90
C LYS A 58 1.76 -23.43 4.11
N LEU A 59 1.72 -22.11 4.09
CA LEU A 59 2.84 -21.23 4.44
C LEU A 59 2.81 -20.83 5.93
N ILE A 60 1.65 -20.98 6.58
CA ILE A 60 1.45 -20.87 8.02
C ILE A 60 0.55 -22.01 8.49
N GLU A 61 0.67 -22.40 9.76
CA GLU A 61 -0.07 -23.54 10.32
C GLU A 61 -1.47 -23.15 10.82
N CYS A 62 -1.65 -21.91 11.27
CA CYS A 62 -2.91 -21.43 11.86
C CYS A 62 -3.16 -19.96 11.53
N LYS A 63 -4.42 -19.53 11.71
CA LYS A 63 -4.84 -18.14 11.54
C LYS A 63 -4.98 -17.44 12.87
N LEU A 64 -4.55 -16.19 12.91
CA LEU A 64 -4.82 -15.23 13.97
C LEU A 64 -6.02 -14.35 13.60
N GLN A 65 -6.60 -13.70 14.61
CA GLN A 65 -7.54 -12.62 14.41
C GLN A 65 -6.88 -11.51 13.57
N TYR A 66 -7.62 -10.92 12.63
CA TYR A 66 -7.04 -10.01 11.61
C TYR A 66 -6.24 -8.85 12.22
N TYR A 67 -6.68 -8.31 13.36
CA TYR A 67 -6.03 -7.20 14.05
C TYR A 67 -4.77 -7.59 14.83
N LYS A 68 -4.48 -8.90 14.97
CA LYS A 68 -3.23 -9.43 15.56
C LYS A 68 -2.25 -9.94 14.51
N TYR A 69 -2.67 -9.99 13.24
CA TYR A 69 -1.86 -10.56 12.18
C TYR A 69 -0.91 -9.51 11.59
N THR A 70 0.38 -9.84 11.60
CA THR A 70 1.43 -9.07 10.93
C THR A 70 2.02 -9.92 9.80
N PRO A 71 1.86 -9.52 8.52
CA PRO A 71 2.44 -10.24 7.39
C PRO A 71 3.96 -10.27 7.48
N GLN A 72 4.55 -11.43 7.17
CA GLN A 72 5.98 -11.52 6.94
C GLN A 72 6.30 -11.06 5.52
N CYS A 73 7.42 -10.37 5.36
CA CYS A 73 7.87 -9.84 4.06
C CYS A 73 7.96 -10.93 2.98
N VAL A 74 8.36 -12.14 3.38
CA VAL A 74 8.37 -13.33 2.53
C VAL A 74 7.90 -14.52 3.35
N LEU A 75 6.95 -15.27 2.80
CA LEU A 75 6.62 -16.63 3.21
C LEU A 75 6.92 -17.57 2.06
N GLU A 76 7.56 -18.71 2.32
CA GLU A 76 7.89 -19.67 1.28
C GLU A 76 7.85 -21.12 1.76
N ASN A 77 7.54 -22.01 0.83
CA ASN A 77 7.75 -23.45 0.93
C ASN A 77 8.27 -23.98 -0.41
N ASP A 78 8.39 -25.29 -0.55
CA ASP A 78 8.94 -25.92 -1.76
C ASP A 78 8.20 -25.58 -3.06
N LYS A 79 6.94 -25.12 -2.98
CA LYS A 79 6.07 -24.90 -4.14
C LYS A 79 5.64 -23.44 -4.34
N TYR A 80 5.53 -22.68 -3.26
CA TYR A 80 4.93 -21.34 -3.29
C TYR A 80 5.78 -20.33 -2.55
N LYS A 81 5.72 -19.09 -3.03
CA LYS A 81 6.32 -17.92 -2.41
C LYS A 81 5.31 -16.79 -2.40
N LEU A 82 5.04 -16.24 -1.23
CA LEU A 82 4.14 -15.13 -1.01
C LEU A 82 4.95 -13.93 -0.52
N TYR A 83 4.83 -12.82 -1.24
CA TYR A 83 5.55 -11.58 -0.94
C TYR A 83 4.61 -10.55 -0.32
N TRP A 84 5.14 -9.77 0.62
CA TRP A 84 4.46 -8.64 1.22
C TRP A 84 5.35 -7.40 1.22
N ASP A 85 4.79 -6.27 0.77
CA ASP A 85 5.38 -4.92 0.84
C ASP A 85 6.86 -4.86 0.42
N ARG A 86 7.17 -5.47 -0.73
CA ARG A 86 8.51 -5.49 -1.31
C ARG A 86 8.59 -4.63 -2.55
N THR A 87 9.68 -3.87 -2.64
CA THR A 87 10.08 -3.21 -3.88
C THR A 87 10.27 -4.25 -4.98
N VAL A 88 9.59 -4.05 -6.10
CA VAL A 88 9.82 -4.85 -7.30
C VAL A 88 11.14 -4.40 -7.91
N ALA A 89 12.19 -5.18 -7.71
CA ALA A 89 13.46 -4.96 -8.38
C ALA A 89 13.38 -5.49 -9.81
N TYR A 90 13.62 -4.63 -10.80
CA TYR A 90 13.86 -5.04 -12.17
C TYR A 90 15.38 -5.00 -12.43
N GLY A 91 15.91 -6.05 -13.05
CA GLY A 91 17.33 -6.16 -13.42
C GLY A 91 17.50 -7.19 -14.55
N PRO A 92 18.60 -7.17 -15.31
CA PRO A 92 18.83 -8.15 -16.37
C PRO A 92 18.84 -9.56 -15.76
N ILE A 93 18.03 -10.47 -16.33
CA ILE A 93 18.01 -11.89 -15.96
C ILE A 93 19.43 -12.43 -16.17
N HIS A 94 20.16 -12.70 -15.09
CA HIS A 94 21.42 -13.43 -15.18
C HIS A 94 21.09 -14.82 -15.74
N LYS A 95 21.38 -15.05 -17.02
CA LYS A 95 21.43 -16.39 -17.59
C LYS A 95 22.45 -17.16 -16.76
N THR A 96 21.98 -18.09 -15.92
CA THR A 96 22.85 -19.07 -15.28
C THR A 96 23.59 -19.79 -16.41
N LYS A 97 24.90 -19.57 -16.50
CA LYS A 97 25.77 -20.43 -17.28
C LYS A 97 25.72 -21.80 -16.62
N GLN A 98 25.07 -22.74 -17.29
CA GLN A 98 25.32 -24.16 -17.02
C GLN A 98 26.76 -24.43 -17.46
N THR A 99 27.58 -24.86 -16.50
CA THR A 99 28.84 -25.57 -16.70
C THR A 99 28.70 -26.90 -15.98
#